data_AF-A0A835F8K2-F1
#
_entry.id   AF-A0A835F8K2-F1
#
_cell.length_a   1.000
_cell.length_b   1.000
_cell.length_c   1.000
_cell.angle_alpha   90.00
_cell.angle_beta   90.00
_cell.angle_gamma   90.00
#
_symmetry.space_group_name_H-M   'P 1'
#
loop_
_entity.id
_entity.type
_entity.pdbx_description
1 polymer ?
#
loop_
_entity_poly.entity_id
_entity_poly.type
_entity_poly.pdbx_seq_one_letter_code
_entity_poly.pdbx_strand_id
1 'polypeptide(L)'
;MGYLSMAVTGTGMLVFTWSTVVLLGGFLDKLDTVDFWSVTVITFVQTRVFDVFLKGNISNIGYSFTRLGEAALYIGLTRKDRYRLCSVTGMVRLLVFTVLLCPLFALYMFGLFVSPWISLWRLLRTINGQGYRPLEETDNLKPALLMLYSLALLQGVLFYYWVVSKFEEKRLVKRVAEAYEIDEEDKARVEPVSNYLHAIRAACENDPSFARGRNFVTYAVDLMESNSPANYIHGARILDTIIRQINSNIDRSVVKSQETLIANMIGSSSSSDTIKTLVRMLDTKNPDDQETWFCVMRIVAYFAKEISLDKIMNGIRSISSLLEYQGDATREHEVFCAAMKILSELAKDEGNLKHMSNTDGITKKIVTVIIKDQCRKFHNNQHDDWLSIARPGMQLINQFVSNSSKSSNAQHLREIQGRANGIKALQTMLECQKCKGDDELRRSVILALTQIISMSEDLSAQHNEANNKLRERFIKSLVVMFLHGSDKISFKNLAGESLAQLSLRSETSAKSILSAEVGIVDALTTVLQNDKNKCRKSAADILKNLCLHYKCEDTNFENLKGAMIRAVPEVRN
;
A
#
# COMPACT_ATOMS: atom_id res chain seq x y z
N MET A 1 2.76 30.27 10.33
CA MET A 1 1.34 30.33 10.73
C MET A 1 1.12 30.42 12.23
N GLY A 2 1.81 29.61 13.05
CA GLY A 2 1.74 29.72 14.51
C GLY A 2 2.14 31.09 15.06
N TYR A 3 3.32 31.59 14.68
CA TYR A 3 3.78 32.94 15.05
C TYR A 3 2.82 34.06 14.66
N LEU A 4 2.13 33.93 13.53
CA LEU A 4 1.14 34.92 13.08
C LEU A 4 -0.08 34.93 13.99
N SER A 5 -0.55 33.76 14.42
CA SER A 5 -1.64 33.64 15.40
C SER A 5 -1.25 34.26 16.74
N MET A 6 -0.02 33.98 17.21
CA MET A 6 0.52 34.56 18.45
C MET A 6 0.66 36.09 18.34
N ALA A 7 1.13 36.61 17.20
CA ALA A 7 1.28 38.04 16.96
C ALA A 7 -0.08 38.78 16.95
N VAL A 8 -1.13 38.20 16.35
CA VAL A 8 -2.48 38.79 16.39
C VAL A 8 -3.01 38.84 17.82
N THR A 9 -2.87 37.77 18.60
CA THR A 9 -3.29 37.73 20.01
C THR A 9 -2.50 38.72 20.86
N GLY A 10 -1.17 38.75 20.71
CA GLY A 10 -0.29 39.68 21.42
C GLY A 10 -0.61 41.14 21.12
N THR A 11 -0.82 41.47 19.85
CA THR A 11 -1.22 42.82 19.44
C THR A 11 -2.61 43.17 19.97
N GLY A 12 -3.55 42.21 20.01
CA GLY A 12 -4.87 42.40 20.61
C GLY A 12 -4.82 42.74 22.11
N MET A 13 -3.94 42.08 22.88
CA MET A 13 -3.66 42.45 24.28
C MET A 13 -3.15 43.88 24.38
N LEU A 14 -2.20 44.27 23.55
CA LEU A 14 -1.68 45.63 23.54
C LEU A 14 -2.77 46.66 23.19
N VAL A 15 -3.59 46.42 22.17
CA VAL A 15 -4.71 47.31 21.81
C VAL A 15 -5.72 47.42 22.95
N PHE A 16 -6.07 46.30 23.59
CA PHE A 16 -7.00 46.30 24.71
C PHE A 16 -6.45 47.09 25.91
N THR A 17 -5.21 46.82 26.33
CA THR A 17 -4.58 47.54 27.44
C THR A 17 -4.42 49.02 27.12
N TRP A 18 -4.02 49.37 25.89
CA TRP A 18 -3.80 50.76 25.50
C TRP A 18 -5.11 51.56 25.41
N SER A 19 -6.17 50.95 24.88
CA SER A 19 -7.49 51.57 24.81
C SER A 19 -8.11 51.80 26.20
N THR A 20 -7.94 50.84 27.12
CA THR A 20 -8.57 50.88 28.45
C THR A 20 -7.75 51.65 29.48
N VAL A 21 -6.49 51.26 29.69
CA VAL A 21 -5.66 51.80 30.77
C VAL A 21 -5.12 53.17 30.42
N VAL A 22 -4.61 53.35 29.19
CA VAL A 22 -3.96 54.60 28.79
C VAL A 22 -5.00 55.64 28.38
N LEU A 23 -5.89 55.32 27.44
CA LEU A 23 -6.82 56.30 26.86
C LEU A 23 -8.08 56.49 27.71
N LEU A 24 -8.91 55.47 27.86
CA LEU A 24 -10.16 55.59 28.63
C LEU A 24 -9.93 55.81 30.13
N GLY A 25 -8.82 55.32 30.68
CA GLY A 25 -8.44 55.53 32.09
C GLY A 25 -7.67 56.82 32.34
N GLY A 26 -6.76 57.21 31.44
CA GLY A 26 -5.85 58.35 31.66
C GLY A 26 -6.28 59.67 31.02
N PHE A 27 -7.14 59.63 29.99
CA PHE A 27 -7.49 60.80 29.18
C PHE A 27 -8.99 60.97 28.91
N LEU A 28 -9.85 60.33 29.71
CA LEU A 28 -11.30 60.32 29.51
C LEU A 28 -11.89 61.72 29.27
N ASP A 29 -11.57 62.66 30.16
CA ASP A 29 -12.11 64.03 30.12
C ASP A 29 -11.52 64.89 28.99
N LYS A 30 -10.50 64.38 28.29
CA LYS A 30 -9.75 65.10 27.25
C LYS A 30 -9.97 64.52 25.84
N LEU A 31 -10.71 63.40 25.72
CA LEU A 31 -11.04 62.79 24.44
C LEU A 31 -12.15 63.58 23.75
N ASP A 32 -11.95 63.91 22.47
CA ASP A 32 -13.04 64.39 21.63
C ASP A 32 -14.13 63.32 21.50
N THR A 33 -15.37 63.74 21.25
CA THR A 33 -16.52 62.82 21.19
C THR A 33 -16.31 61.73 20.15
N VAL A 34 -15.68 62.05 19.01
CA VAL A 34 -15.41 61.07 17.95
C VAL A 34 -14.33 60.07 18.37
N ASP A 35 -13.28 60.51 19.06
CA ASP A 35 -12.22 59.62 19.55
C ASP A 35 -12.72 58.73 20.69
N PHE A 36 -13.53 59.27 21.60
CA PHE A 36 -14.16 58.49 22.66
C PHE A 36 -14.96 57.31 22.10
N TRP A 37 -15.85 57.57 21.13
CA TRP A 37 -16.64 56.51 20.49
C TRP A 37 -15.77 55.54 19.68
N SER A 38 -14.75 56.04 18.98
CA SER A 38 -13.84 55.20 18.19
C SER A 38 -13.05 54.23 19.08
N VAL A 39 -12.47 54.74 20.18
CA VAL A 39 -11.73 53.93 21.16
C VAL A 39 -12.66 52.91 21.80
N THR A 40 -13.86 53.32 22.24
CA THR A 40 -14.85 52.44 22.87
C THR A 40 -15.26 51.28 21.95
N VAL A 41 -15.52 51.55 20.67
CA VAL A 41 -15.85 50.50 19.68
C VAL A 41 -14.67 49.56 19.47
N ILE A 42 -13.44 50.08 19.35
CA ILE A 42 -12.23 49.26 19.22
C ILE A 42 -12.07 48.35 20.44
N THR A 43 -12.22 48.87 21.65
CA THR A 43 -12.14 48.10 22.90
C THR A 43 -13.17 46.97 22.94
N PHE A 44 -14.43 47.28 22.57
CA PHE A 44 -15.50 46.30 22.56
C PHE A 44 -15.21 45.15 21.59
N VAL A 45 -14.69 45.46 20.40
CA VAL A 45 -14.27 44.47 19.40
C VAL A 45 -13.13 43.58 19.89
N GLN A 46 -12.19 44.10 20.70
CA GLN A 46 -11.07 43.28 21.20
C GLN A 46 -11.52 42.08 22.04
N THR A 47 -12.66 42.18 22.74
CA THR A 47 -13.22 41.04 23.49
C THR A 47 -13.48 39.81 22.60
N ARG A 48 -13.80 40.02 21.32
CA ARG A 48 -13.95 38.92 20.35
C ARG A 48 -12.63 38.41 19.81
N VAL A 49 -11.63 39.27 19.59
CA VAL A 49 -10.29 38.81 19.20
C VAL A 49 -9.82 37.73 20.18
N PHE A 50 -9.96 37.96 21.48
CA PHE A 50 -9.62 36.97 22.50
C PHE A 50 -10.41 35.67 22.36
N ASP A 51 -11.73 35.72 22.17
CA ASP A 51 -12.55 34.52 22.04
C ASP A 51 -12.30 33.74 20.72
N VAL A 52 -11.95 34.40 19.60
CA VAL A 52 -11.59 33.72 18.33
C VAL A 52 -10.26 33.01 18.50
N PHE A 53 -9.27 33.73 19.03
CA PHE A 53 -7.88 33.31 19.01
C PHE A 53 -7.52 32.38 20.16
N LEU A 54 -8.18 32.49 21.34
CA LEU A 54 -8.01 31.53 22.43
C LEU A 54 -8.68 30.19 22.15
N LYS A 55 -9.79 30.15 21.38
CA LYS A 55 -10.48 28.89 21.02
C LYS A 55 -10.07 28.31 19.66
N GLY A 56 -9.22 29.01 18.90
CA GLY A 56 -8.57 28.48 17.69
C GLY A 56 -9.48 28.10 16.51
N ASN A 57 -10.78 28.40 16.55
CA ASN A 57 -11.76 27.79 15.63
C ASN A 57 -12.56 28.82 14.80
N ILE A 58 -12.08 29.09 13.58
CA ILE A 58 -12.82 29.85 12.55
C ILE A 58 -14.04 29.06 12.06
N SER A 59 -14.03 27.73 12.15
CA SER A 59 -15.15 26.85 11.76
C SER A 59 -16.48 27.29 12.40
N ASN A 60 -16.42 27.79 13.63
CA ASN A 60 -17.58 28.27 14.37
C ASN A 60 -18.24 29.52 13.74
N ILE A 61 -17.54 30.27 12.90
CA ILE A 61 -18.06 31.47 12.21
C ILE A 61 -19.09 31.05 11.14
N GLY A 62 -18.76 30.03 10.33
CA GLY A 62 -19.69 29.49 9.33
C GLY A 62 -20.92 28.85 9.98
N TYR A 63 -20.72 28.06 11.04
CA TYR A 63 -21.80 27.49 11.84
C TYR A 63 -22.68 28.55 12.53
N SER A 64 -22.10 29.70 12.90
CA SER A 64 -22.86 30.80 13.50
C SER A 64 -23.77 31.48 12.47
N PHE A 65 -23.35 31.60 11.20
CA PHE A 65 -24.21 32.11 10.11
C PHE A 65 -25.38 31.17 9.82
N THR A 66 -25.14 29.86 9.74
CA THR A 66 -26.22 28.88 9.51
C THR A 66 -27.23 28.89 10.65
N ARG A 67 -26.75 28.93 11.90
CA ARG A 67 -27.61 28.96 13.10
C ARG A 67 -28.35 30.28 13.25
N LEU A 68 -27.76 31.41 12.86
CA LEU A 68 -28.47 32.70 12.80
C LEU A 68 -29.56 32.66 11.73
N GLY A 69 -29.29 32.07 10.56
CA GLY A 69 -30.27 31.87 9.50
C GLY A 69 -31.45 31.00 9.97
N GLU A 70 -31.16 29.90 10.66
CA GLU A 70 -32.18 29.04 11.29
C GLU A 70 -32.98 29.77 12.37
N ALA A 71 -32.33 30.58 13.22
CA ALA A 71 -33.01 31.39 14.23
C ALA A 71 -33.89 32.48 13.60
N ALA A 72 -33.42 33.14 12.53
CA ALA A 72 -34.19 34.10 11.76
C ALA A 72 -35.38 33.44 11.06
N LEU A 73 -35.22 32.23 10.52
CA LEU A 73 -36.30 31.42 9.96
C LEU A 73 -37.32 31.00 11.02
N TYR A 74 -36.85 30.59 12.21
CA TYR A 74 -37.71 30.21 13.32
C TYR A 74 -38.54 31.39 13.86
N ILE A 75 -37.96 32.59 13.89
CA ILE A 75 -38.64 33.81 14.34
C ILE A 75 -39.52 34.40 13.22
N GLY A 76 -39.09 34.31 11.95
CA GLY A 76 -39.73 35.00 10.82
C GLY A 76 -40.71 34.17 9.98
N LEU A 77 -40.65 32.84 9.99
CA LEU A 77 -41.36 31.98 9.03
C LEU A 77 -42.18 30.82 9.64
N THR A 78 -42.83 31.03 10.80
CA THR A 78 -43.94 30.14 11.19
C THR A 78 -45.20 30.47 10.38
N ARG A 79 -45.28 29.95 9.14
CA ARG A 79 -46.44 30.03 8.24
C ARG A 79 -47.71 29.40 8.83
N LYS A 80 -47.63 28.70 9.97
CA LYS A 80 -48.75 27.96 10.58
C LYS A 80 -49.48 28.69 11.73
N ASP A 81 -48.89 29.74 12.34
CA ASP A 81 -49.49 30.47 13.47
C ASP A 81 -49.38 32.00 13.29
N ARG A 82 -50.13 32.58 12.34
CA ARG A 82 -50.19 34.05 12.14
C ARG A 82 -50.64 34.84 13.39
N TYR A 83 -51.31 34.19 14.35
CA TYR A 83 -51.77 34.82 15.60
C TYR A 83 -50.65 35.03 16.64
N ARG A 84 -49.55 34.26 16.58
CA ARG A 84 -48.42 34.41 17.52
C ARG A 84 -47.46 35.54 17.17
N LEU A 85 -47.31 35.87 15.88
CA LEU A 85 -46.43 36.96 15.43
C LEU A 85 -47.03 38.35 15.70
N CYS A 86 -48.36 38.48 15.61
CA CYS A 86 -49.10 39.70 16.00
C CYS A 86 -49.34 39.83 17.51
N SER A 87 -48.98 38.83 18.31
CA SER A 87 -48.98 38.97 19.78
C SER A 87 -47.85 39.92 20.19
N VAL A 88 -48.08 40.72 21.24
CA VAL A 88 -47.07 41.60 21.84
C VAL A 88 -45.76 40.86 22.10
N THR A 89 -45.81 39.60 22.55
CA THR A 89 -44.64 38.76 22.79
C THR A 89 -43.87 38.41 21.51
N GLY A 90 -44.56 38.22 20.38
CA GLY A 90 -43.94 37.99 19.07
C GLY A 90 -43.23 39.22 18.54
N MET A 91 -43.89 40.38 18.64
CA MET A 91 -43.32 41.67 18.24
C MET A 91 -42.09 42.05 19.08
N VAL A 92 -42.15 41.82 20.40
CA VAL A 92 -40.99 42.04 21.29
C VAL A 92 -39.83 41.12 20.91
N ARG A 93 -40.07 39.85 20.60
CA ARG A 93 -39.00 38.93 20.17
C ARG A 93 -38.37 39.35 18.84
N LEU A 94 -39.17 39.80 17.87
CA LEU A 94 -38.69 40.30 16.58
C LEU A 94 -37.87 41.58 16.74
N LEU A 95 -38.32 42.49 17.60
CA LEU A 95 -37.61 43.74 17.90
C LEU A 95 -36.29 43.46 18.62
N VAL A 96 -36.29 42.61 19.65
CA VAL A 96 -35.06 42.19 20.34
C VAL A 96 -34.07 41.53 19.38
N PHE A 97 -34.55 40.65 18.50
CA PHE A 97 -33.70 40.02 17.50
C PHE A 97 -33.09 41.05 16.54
N THR A 98 -33.89 41.98 16.02
CA THR A 98 -33.46 42.93 15.00
C THR A 98 -32.61 44.07 15.56
N VAL A 99 -32.94 44.58 16.75
CA VAL A 99 -32.30 45.78 17.32
C VAL A 99 -31.12 45.43 18.22
N LEU A 100 -31.17 44.29 18.92
CA LEU A 100 -30.08 43.88 19.81
C LEU A 100 -29.22 42.79 19.17
N LEU A 101 -29.83 41.67 18.76
CA LEU A 101 -29.05 40.51 18.31
C LEU A 101 -28.39 40.72 16.94
N CYS A 102 -29.06 41.35 15.97
CA CYS A 102 -28.47 41.60 14.66
C CYS A 102 -27.27 42.57 14.69
N PRO A 103 -27.33 43.74 15.37
CA PRO A 103 -26.17 44.62 15.51
C PRO A 103 -25.06 44.01 16.36
N LEU A 104 -25.40 43.30 17.44
CA LEU A 104 -24.40 42.54 18.22
C LEU A 104 -23.74 41.47 17.36
N PHE A 105 -24.50 40.75 16.54
CA PHE A 105 -23.96 39.76 15.60
C PHE A 105 -23.10 40.44 14.52
N ALA A 106 -23.53 41.57 13.96
CA ALA A 106 -22.74 42.32 12.99
C ALA A 106 -21.42 42.81 13.59
N LEU A 107 -21.44 43.36 14.80
CA LEU A 107 -20.22 43.74 15.53
C LEU A 107 -19.37 42.52 15.88
N TYR A 108 -19.99 41.41 16.27
CA TYR A 108 -19.31 40.15 16.57
C TYR A 108 -18.63 39.53 15.34
N MET A 109 -19.23 39.65 14.16
CA MET A 109 -18.74 39.03 12.92
C MET A 109 -17.80 39.95 12.13
N PHE A 110 -18.12 41.24 12.06
CA PHE A 110 -17.38 42.22 11.26
C PHE A 110 -16.45 43.10 12.10
N GLY A 111 -16.48 43.01 13.44
CA GLY A 111 -15.66 43.83 14.33
C GLY A 111 -14.17 43.83 13.96
N LEU A 112 -13.63 42.66 13.57
CA LEU A 112 -12.25 42.48 13.14
C LEU A 112 -11.88 43.26 11.87
N PHE A 113 -12.86 43.63 11.05
CA PHE A 113 -12.70 44.51 9.88
C PHE A 113 -13.05 45.97 10.20
N VAL A 114 -13.98 46.19 11.12
CA VAL A 114 -14.41 47.52 11.58
C VAL A 114 -13.29 48.23 12.33
N SER A 115 -12.58 47.55 13.23
CA SER A 115 -11.49 48.16 14.03
C SER A 115 -10.34 48.69 13.15
N PRO A 116 -9.78 47.93 12.18
CA PRO A 116 -8.77 48.43 11.26
C PRO A 116 -9.29 49.55 10.35
N TRP A 117 -10.55 49.48 9.93
CA TRP A 117 -11.19 50.53 9.12
C TRP A 117 -11.29 51.85 9.89
N ILE A 118 -11.83 51.83 11.11
CA ILE A 118 -11.91 53.01 11.99
C ILE A 118 -10.50 53.56 12.25
N SER A 119 -9.55 52.67 12.53
CA SER A 119 -8.17 53.06 12.83
C SER A 119 -7.47 53.73 11.64
N LEU A 120 -7.61 53.18 10.43
CA LEU A 120 -7.10 53.79 9.20
C LEU A 120 -7.74 55.17 8.96
N TRP A 121 -9.06 55.26 9.10
CA TRP A 121 -9.79 56.51 8.92
C TRP A 121 -9.36 57.59 9.91
N ARG A 122 -9.17 57.24 11.19
CA ARG A 122 -8.69 58.16 12.23
C ARG A 122 -7.23 58.55 12.04
N LEU A 123 -6.36 57.62 11.66
CA LEU A 123 -4.95 57.91 11.34
C LEU A 123 -4.85 58.94 10.21
N LEU A 124 -5.58 58.73 9.12
CA LEU A 124 -5.58 59.66 7.98
C LEU A 124 -6.05 61.06 8.38
N ARG A 125 -7.09 61.17 9.21
CA ARG A 125 -7.56 62.48 9.71
C ARG A 125 -6.56 63.16 10.65
N THR A 126 -5.92 62.38 11.53
CA THR A 126 -4.94 62.88 12.50
C THR A 126 -3.66 63.38 11.81
N ILE A 127 -3.24 62.71 10.73
CA ILE A 127 -2.08 63.08 9.92
C ILE A 127 -2.39 64.31 9.05
N ASN A 128 -3.58 64.36 8.43
CA ASN A 128 -3.98 65.46 7.55
C ASN A 128 -4.43 66.74 8.29
N GLY A 129 -4.37 66.76 9.63
CA GLY A 129 -4.71 67.93 10.45
C GLY A 129 -6.20 68.33 10.44
N GLN A 130 -7.06 67.58 9.76
CA GLN A 130 -8.49 67.86 9.69
C GLN A 130 -9.22 67.25 10.90
N GLY A 131 -9.31 68.04 11.97
CA GLY A 131 -10.13 67.71 13.15
C GLY A 131 -9.53 68.11 14.49
N TYR A 132 -8.31 68.62 14.54
CA TYR A 132 -7.72 69.10 15.79
C TYR A 132 -8.01 70.60 15.96
N ARG A 133 -8.86 70.93 16.93
CA ARG A 133 -8.86 72.27 17.53
C ARG A 133 -7.57 72.37 18.37
N PRO A 134 -6.75 73.44 18.26
CA PRO A 134 -5.54 73.56 19.07
C PRO A 134 -5.97 73.82 20.52
N LEU A 135 -6.08 72.74 21.29
CA LEU A 135 -6.18 72.79 22.74
C LEU A 135 -4.80 72.49 23.30
N GLU A 136 -4.44 73.27 24.31
CA GLU A 136 -3.17 73.28 25.04
C GLU A 136 -2.53 71.90 25.12
N GLU A 137 -1.24 71.86 24.80
CA GLU A 137 -0.34 70.71 24.86
C GLU A 137 -0.68 69.79 26.04
N THR A 138 -1.36 68.69 25.73
CA THR A 138 -1.21 67.48 26.51
C THR A 138 -0.25 66.61 25.72
N ASP A 139 1.04 66.77 26.03
CA ASP A 139 2.17 66.20 25.29
C ASP A 139 1.99 64.73 24.89
N ASN A 140 1.19 63.97 25.65
CA ASN A 140 1.06 62.53 25.50
C ASN A 140 -0.28 62.03 24.91
N LEU A 141 -1.33 62.85 24.73
CA LEU A 141 -2.63 62.37 24.22
C LEU A 141 -2.58 62.04 22.73
N LYS A 142 -2.08 62.96 21.91
CA LYS A 142 -1.96 62.77 20.46
C LYS A 142 -1.04 61.57 20.12
N PRO A 143 0.13 61.41 20.75
CA PRO A 143 0.94 60.19 20.62
C PRO A 143 0.21 58.92 21.06
N ALA A 144 -0.55 58.95 22.17
CA ALA A 144 -1.28 57.79 22.66
C ALA A 144 -2.38 57.32 21.68
N LEU A 145 -3.12 58.25 21.07
CA LEU A 145 -4.12 57.93 20.04
C LEU A 145 -3.46 57.36 18.77
N LEU A 146 -2.36 57.96 18.32
CA LEU A 146 -1.63 57.49 17.15
C LEU A 146 -1.08 56.07 17.36
N MET A 147 -0.58 55.77 18.56
CA MET A 147 -0.14 54.42 18.93
C MET A 147 -1.29 53.42 18.93
N LEU A 148 -2.44 53.75 19.54
CA LEU A 148 -3.61 52.87 19.55
C LEU A 148 -4.06 52.51 18.12
N TYR A 149 -4.30 53.53 17.29
CA TYR A 149 -4.81 53.30 15.94
C TYR A 149 -3.78 52.57 15.07
N SER A 150 -2.49 52.81 15.28
CA SER A 150 -1.43 52.05 14.60
C SER A 150 -1.42 50.58 15.01
N LEU A 151 -1.55 50.28 16.31
CA LEU A 151 -1.63 48.91 16.82
C LEU A 151 -2.90 48.19 16.33
N ALA A 152 -4.04 48.86 16.34
CA ALA A 152 -5.31 48.31 15.87
C ALA A 152 -5.31 48.06 14.35
N LEU A 153 -4.68 48.94 13.57
CA LEU A 153 -4.46 48.74 12.14
C LEU A 153 -3.51 47.57 11.86
N LEU A 154 -2.38 47.51 12.57
CA LEU A 154 -1.40 46.42 12.47
C LEU A 154 -2.05 45.07 12.78
N GLN A 155 -2.83 44.99 13.86
CA GLN A 155 -3.59 43.80 14.22
C GLN A 155 -4.55 43.36 13.10
N GLY A 156 -5.21 44.32 12.45
CA GLY A 156 -6.06 44.08 11.28
C GLY A 156 -5.32 43.48 10.09
N VAL A 157 -4.14 44.02 9.77
CA VAL A 157 -3.29 43.51 8.69
C VAL A 157 -2.81 42.10 8.99
N LEU A 158 -2.35 41.85 10.23
CA LEU A 158 -1.94 40.51 10.67
C LEU A 158 -3.10 39.51 10.62
N PHE A 159 -4.31 39.93 11.01
CA PHE A 159 -5.52 39.13 10.92
C PHE A 159 -5.87 38.80 9.46
N TYR A 160 -5.84 39.79 8.57
CA TYR A 160 -6.09 39.59 7.15
C TYR A 160 -5.10 38.58 6.54
N TYR A 161 -3.81 38.75 6.81
CA TYR A 161 -2.78 37.83 6.36
C TYR A 161 -3.00 36.40 6.91
N TRP A 162 -3.49 36.28 8.14
CA TRP A 162 -3.81 34.99 8.76
C TRP A 162 -5.00 34.31 8.08
N VAL A 163 -6.06 35.04 7.75
CA VAL A 163 -7.22 34.52 7.01
C VAL A 163 -6.82 34.06 5.62
N VAL A 164 -6.06 34.87 4.87
CA VAL A 164 -5.55 34.51 3.54
C VAL A 164 -4.68 33.26 3.61
N SER A 165 -3.75 33.21 4.57
CA SER A 165 -2.88 32.07 4.75
C SER A 165 -3.64 30.78 5.14
N LYS A 166 -4.76 30.89 5.88
CA LYS A 166 -5.64 29.75 6.18
C LYS A 166 -6.37 29.23 4.94
N PHE A 167 -6.69 30.10 3.99
CA PHE A 167 -7.25 29.69 2.71
C PHE A 167 -6.21 29.00 1.82
N GLU A 168 -4.99 29.54 1.78
CA GLU A 168 -3.86 28.90 1.11
C GLU A 168 -3.49 27.55 1.73
N GLU A 169 -3.65 27.37 3.05
CA GLU A 169 -3.49 26.08 3.74
C GLU A 169 -4.42 25.01 3.16
N LYS A 170 -5.71 25.33 2.98
CA LYS A 170 -6.68 24.41 2.37
C LYS A 170 -6.33 24.10 0.91
N ARG A 171 -5.91 25.12 0.14
CA ARG A 171 -5.44 24.93 -1.24
C ARG A 171 -4.18 24.08 -1.32
N LEU A 172 -3.29 24.17 -0.33
CA LEU A 172 -2.08 23.35 -0.25
C LEU A 172 -2.44 21.90 0.04
N VAL A 173 -3.29 21.64 1.04
CA VAL A 173 -3.79 20.28 1.33
C VAL A 173 -4.44 19.68 0.09
N LYS A 174 -5.26 20.46 -0.62
CA LYS A 174 -5.88 20.07 -1.87
C LYS A 174 -4.85 19.69 -2.94
N ARG A 175 -3.90 20.58 -3.25
CA ARG A 175 -2.84 20.32 -4.24
C ARG A 175 -1.98 19.11 -3.89
N VAL A 176 -1.68 18.90 -2.61
CA VAL A 176 -0.93 17.72 -2.16
C VAL A 176 -1.80 16.47 -2.33
N ALA A 177 -3.06 16.49 -1.94
CA ALA A 177 -3.97 15.36 -2.17
C ALA A 177 -4.08 15.02 -3.67
N GLU A 178 -4.24 16.01 -4.55
CA GLU A 178 -4.22 15.83 -6.01
C GLU A 178 -2.90 15.20 -6.49
N ALA A 179 -1.75 15.68 -5.99
CA ALA A 179 -0.44 15.16 -6.37
C ALA A 179 -0.21 13.70 -5.92
N TYR A 180 -0.93 13.24 -4.89
CA TYR A 180 -0.94 11.85 -4.43
C TYR A 180 -2.12 11.05 -5.00
N GLU A 181 -2.88 11.61 -5.96
CA GLU A 181 -4.11 11.02 -6.54
C GLU A 181 -5.11 10.52 -5.50
N ILE A 182 -5.15 11.24 -4.38
CA ILE A 182 -6.11 10.99 -3.32
C ILE A 182 -7.45 11.57 -3.79
N ASP A 183 -8.47 10.71 -3.90
CA ASP A 183 -9.83 11.13 -4.21
C ASP A 183 -10.30 12.21 -3.22
N GLU A 184 -10.61 13.40 -3.75
CA GLU A 184 -11.01 14.56 -2.96
C GLU A 184 -12.39 14.41 -2.34
N GLU A 185 -13.24 13.57 -2.93
CA GLU A 185 -14.58 13.27 -2.41
C GLU A 185 -14.49 12.34 -1.19
N ASP A 186 -13.43 11.54 -1.10
CA ASP A 186 -13.13 10.68 0.03
C ASP A 186 -12.41 11.46 1.14
N LYS A 187 -13.20 12.11 2.00
CA LYS A 187 -12.72 12.87 3.17
C LYS A 187 -11.74 12.06 4.04
N ALA A 188 -11.89 10.74 4.12
CA ALA A 188 -11.03 9.88 4.93
C ALA A 188 -9.60 9.80 4.38
N ARG A 189 -9.40 10.07 3.08
CA ARG A 189 -8.07 10.08 2.45
C ARG A 189 -7.41 11.45 2.40
N VAL A 190 -8.19 12.54 2.43
CA VAL A 190 -7.67 13.93 2.52
C VAL A 190 -7.23 14.27 3.96
N GLU A 191 -7.88 13.66 4.96
CA GLU A 191 -7.60 13.89 6.38
C GLU A 191 -6.12 13.65 6.78
N PRO A 192 -5.42 12.58 6.34
CA PRO A 192 -3.99 12.38 6.60
C PRO A 192 -3.08 13.54 6.19
N VAL A 193 -3.32 14.16 5.04
CA VAL A 193 -2.53 15.30 4.56
C VAL A 193 -2.76 16.52 5.46
N SER A 194 -4.02 16.75 5.85
CA SER A 194 -4.37 17.81 6.80
C SER A 194 -3.73 17.56 8.18
N ASN A 195 -3.77 16.32 8.67
CA ASN A 195 -3.18 15.92 9.95
C ASN A 195 -1.66 16.08 9.95
N TYR A 196 -1.00 15.72 8.85
CA TYR A 196 0.44 15.95 8.68
C TYR A 196 0.79 17.45 8.75
N LEU A 197 0.02 18.29 8.06
CA LEU A 197 0.22 19.74 8.07
C LEU A 197 0.00 20.33 9.47
N HIS A 198 -1.01 19.87 10.20
CA HIS A 198 -1.25 20.25 11.59
C HIS A 198 -0.11 19.79 12.51
N ALA A 199 0.36 18.56 12.37
CA ALA A 199 1.45 18.00 13.18
C ALA A 199 2.76 18.76 12.97
N ILE A 200 3.15 19.04 11.72
CA ILE A 200 4.34 19.86 11.44
C ILE A 200 4.19 21.24 12.04
N ARG A 201 3.04 21.88 11.86
CA ARG A 201 2.81 23.22 12.37
C ARG A 201 2.98 23.27 13.89
N ALA A 202 2.33 22.37 14.61
CA ALA A 202 2.39 22.32 16.06
C ALA A 202 3.83 22.06 16.55
N ALA A 203 4.58 21.20 15.85
CA ALA A 203 5.98 20.95 16.18
C ALA A 203 6.88 22.17 15.87
N CYS A 204 6.66 22.84 14.74
CA CYS A 204 7.40 24.05 14.34
C CYS A 204 7.12 25.26 15.23
N GLU A 205 5.97 25.30 15.91
CA GLU A 205 5.67 26.32 16.91
C GLU A 205 6.62 26.23 18.12
N ASN A 206 7.09 25.01 18.45
CA ASN A 206 8.05 24.78 19.53
C ASN A 206 9.50 24.86 19.04
N ASP A 207 9.80 24.29 17.87
CA ASP A 207 11.14 24.27 17.28
C ASP A 207 11.08 24.49 15.74
N PRO A 208 11.48 25.66 15.22
CA PRO A 208 11.50 25.94 13.80
C PRO A 208 12.36 24.97 12.98
N SER A 209 13.37 24.35 13.59
CA SER A 209 14.24 23.40 12.91
C SER A 209 13.58 22.04 12.68
N PHE A 210 12.45 21.75 13.34
CA PHE A 210 11.70 20.51 13.22
C PHE A 210 11.29 20.18 11.78
N ALA A 211 10.99 21.20 10.96
CA ALA A 211 10.61 20.98 9.56
C ALA A 211 11.74 20.39 8.71
N ARG A 212 13.00 20.55 9.13
CA ARG A 212 14.16 20.12 8.34
C ARG A 212 14.25 18.60 8.33
N GLY A 213 14.15 18.01 7.13
CA GLY A 213 14.21 16.55 6.95
C GLY A 213 12.87 15.84 7.14
N ARG A 214 11.78 16.56 7.42
CA ARG A 214 10.43 15.98 7.51
C ARG A 214 9.79 15.90 6.13
N ASN A 215 9.19 14.75 5.84
CA ASN A 215 8.36 14.49 4.68
C ASN A 215 7.20 13.54 5.05
N PHE A 216 6.27 13.31 4.11
CA PHE A 216 5.08 12.50 4.37
C PHE A 216 5.41 11.04 4.75
N VAL A 217 6.52 10.50 4.22
CA VAL A 217 7.03 9.16 4.59
C VAL A 217 7.50 9.15 6.05
N THR A 218 8.34 10.12 6.47
CA THR A 218 8.81 10.19 7.86
C THR A 218 7.66 10.31 8.86
N TYR A 219 6.59 11.02 8.47
CA TYR A 219 5.40 11.14 9.31
C TYR A 219 4.64 9.81 9.41
N ALA A 220 4.50 9.08 8.29
CA ALA A 220 3.90 7.77 8.29
C ALA A 220 4.67 6.77 9.18
N VAL A 221 6.00 6.78 9.10
CA VAL A 221 6.86 5.94 9.94
C VAL A 221 6.73 6.32 11.42
N ASP A 222 6.80 7.60 11.78
CA ASP A 222 6.59 8.06 13.16
C ASP A 222 5.23 7.64 13.73
N LEU A 223 4.17 7.68 12.90
CA LEU A 223 2.84 7.20 13.29
C LEU A 223 2.83 5.70 13.57
N MET A 224 3.54 4.91 12.77
CA MET A 224 3.70 3.47 12.95
C MET A 224 4.62 3.08 14.11
N GLU A 225 5.56 3.94 14.50
CA GLU A 225 6.38 3.73 15.69
C GLU A 225 5.66 4.17 16.98
N SER A 226 4.54 4.90 16.86
CA SER A 226 3.76 5.30 18.03
C SER A 226 3.04 4.10 18.66
N ASN A 227 2.99 4.05 19.99
CA ASN A 227 2.32 2.98 20.76
C ASN A 227 0.78 2.93 20.59
N SER A 228 0.21 3.65 19.62
CA SER A 228 -1.23 3.73 19.37
C SER A 228 -1.62 2.88 18.15
N PRO A 229 -2.48 1.85 18.31
CA PRO A 229 -2.95 1.03 17.18
C PRO A 229 -3.64 1.83 16.08
N ALA A 230 -4.37 2.89 16.45
CA ALA A 230 -5.05 3.76 15.48
C ALA A 230 -4.02 4.53 14.62
N ASN A 231 -3.03 5.15 15.27
CA ASN A 231 -1.97 5.86 14.55
C ASN A 231 -1.17 4.91 13.65
N TYR A 232 -0.92 3.69 14.10
CA TYR A 232 -0.25 2.68 13.31
C TYR A 232 -0.98 2.42 11.98
N ILE A 233 -2.29 2.20 12.04
CA ILE A 233 -3.13 2.00 10.85
C ILE A 233 -3.11 3.23 9.95
N HIS A 234 -3.18 4.43 10.52
CA HIS A 234 -3.09 5.67 9.73
C HIS A 234 -1.75 5.80 9.01
N GLY A 235 -0.63 5.52 9.69
CA GLY A 235 0.69 5.52 9.09
C GLY A 235 0.82 4.47 7.98
N ALA A 236 0.28 3.26 8.19
CA ALA A 236 0.23 2.22 7.17
C ALA A 236 -0.55 2.67 5.93
N ARG A 237 -1.74 3.28 6.08
CA ARG A 237 -2.55 3.78 4.96
C ARG A 237 -1.83 4.87 4.15
N ILE A 238 -1.10 5.75 4.82
CA ILE A 238 -0.27 6.75 4.15
C ILE A 238 0.81 6.05 3.31
N LEU A 239 1.52 5.09 3.90
CA LEU A 239 2.59 4.37 3.20
C LEU A 239 2.07 3.57 2.00
N ASP A 240 0.92 2.92 2.13
CA ASP A 240 0.25 2.21 1.04
C ASP A 240 -0.13 3.15 -0.12
N THR A 241 -0.64 4.34 0.19
CA THR A 241 -0.96 5.35 -0.83
C THR A 241 0.29 5.74 -1.63
N ILE A 242 1.41 5.96 -0.94
CA ILE A 242 2.69 6.29 -1.57
C ILE A 242 3.19 5.12 -2.42
N ILE A 243 3.13 3.87 -1.92
CA ILE A 243 3.53 2.67 -2.66
C ILE A 243 2.68 2.47 -3.93
N ARG A 244 1.37 2.74 -3.86
CA ARG A 244 0.48 2.66 -5.03
C ARG A 244 0.88 3.66 -6.11
N GLN A 245 1.27 4.88 -5.72
CA GLN A 245 1.76 5.89 -6.64
C GLN A 245 3.11 5.51 -7.27
N ILE A 246 4.02 4.94 -6.49
CA ILE A 246 5.30 4.42 -6.99
C ILE A 246 5.07 3.37 -8.09
N ASN A 247 4.12 2.45 -7.85
CA ASN A 247 3.81 1.38 -8.81
C ASN A 247 3.03 1.85 -10.05
N SER A 248 2.35 3.01 -10.02
CA SER A 248 1.55 3.51 -11.15
C SER A 248 2.35 4.28 -12.21
N ASN A 249 3.69 4.35 -12.12
CA ASN A 249 4.59 5.01 -13.08
C ASN A 249 4.38 6.53 -13.24
N ILE A 250 3.92 7.24 -12.20
CA ILE A 250 3.64 8.68 -12.26
C ILE A 250 4.84 9.46 -11.72
N ASP A 251 5.59 10.07 -12.64
CA ASP A 251 6.76 10.93 -12.46
C ASP A 251 8.00 10.31 -11.78
N ARG A 252 8.93 9.84 -12.63
CA ARG A 252 10.18 9.13 -12.29
C ARG A 252 11.13 9.90 -11.37
N SER A 253 10.97 11.22 -11.23
CA SER A 253 11.88 12.08 -10.44
C SER A 253 11.54 12.11 -8.95
N VAL A 254 10.26 12.24 -8.58
CA VAL A 254 9.78 12.21 -7.19
C VAL A 254 9.77 10.78 -6.64
N VAL A 255 9.41 9.80 -7.49
CA VAL A 255 9.35 8.37 -7.16
C VAL A 255 10.71 7.84 -6.72
N LYS A 256 11.79 8.12 -7.45
CA LYS A 256 13.12 7.58 -7.12
C LYS A 256 13.67 8.10 -5.78
N SER A 257 13.35 9.35 -5.43
CA SER A 257 13.71 9.94 -4.13
C SER A 257 12.89 9.32 -2.99
N GLN A 258 11.61 9.04 -3.20
CA GLN A 258 10.77 8.41 -2.19
C GLN A 258 11.09 6.92 -2.04
N GLU A 259 11.34 6.18 -3.13
CA GLU A 259 11.77 4.78 -3.10
C GLU A 259 13.06 4.59 -2.28
N THR A 260 14.06 5.44 -2.51
CA THR A 260 15.34 5.38 -1.77
C THR A 260 15.19 5.79 -0.32
N LEU A 261 14.35 6.80 -0.01
CA LEU A 261 14.06 7.18 1.37
C LEU A 261 13.26 6.09 2.12
N ILE A 262 12.29 5.47 1.45
CA ILE A 262 11.49 4.39 2.01
C ILE A 262 12.36 3.16 2.29
N ALA A 263 13.18 2.74 1.33
CA ALA A 263 14.11 1.62 1.52
C ALA A 263 15.17 1.91 2.60
N ASN A 264 15.72 3.14 2.64
CA ASN A 264 16.69 3.51 3.66
C ASN A 264 16.09 3.65 5.07
N MET A 265 14.86 4.15 5.18
CA MET A 265 14.20 4.33 6.48
C MET A 265 13.64 3.03 7.03
N ILE A 266 13.07 2.17 6.18
CA ILE A 266 12.44 0.91 6.61
C ILE A 266 13.44 -0.26 6.65
N GLY A 267 14.49 -0.21 5.84
CA GLY A 267 15.64 -1.11 5.93
C GLY A 267 16.60 -0.80 7.09
N SER A 268 16.38 0.30 7.83
CA SER A 268 17.16 0.63 9.02
C SER A 268 16.78 -0.27 10.21
N SER A 269 17.65 -0.40 11.20
CA SER A 269 17.43 -1.28 12.36
C SER A 269 16.26 -0.85 13.27
N SER A 270 15.80 0.41 13.21
CA SER A 270 14.69 0.96 14.03
C SER A 270 13.32 0.50 13.52
N SER A 271 13.14 0.49 12.21
CA SER A 271 11.91 0.11 11.49
C SER A 271 11.74 -1.40 11.30
N SER A 272 12.72 -2.21 11.69
CA SER A 272 12.60 -3.68 11.67
C SER A 272 11.38 -4.16 12.47
N ASP A 273 11.01 -3.43 13.53
CA ASP A 273 9.85 -3.75 14.36
C ASP A 273 8.51 -3.35 13.72
N THR A 274 8.50 -2.32 12.85
CA THR A 274 7.29 -1.95 12.10
C THR A 274 6.97 -3.03 11.06
N ILE A 275 7.94 -3.50 10.26
CA ILE A 275 7.76 -4.63 9.34
C ILE A 275 7.32 -5.90 10.08
N LYS A 276 7.96 -6.24 11.21
CA LYS A 276 7.55 -7.40 12.03
C LYS A 276 6.08 -7.33 12.43
N THR A 277 5.63 -6.13 12.79
CA THR A 277 4.24 -5.88 13.19
C THR A 277 3.29 -6.04 12.01
N LEU A 278 3.62 -5.46 10.85
CA LEU A 278 2.86 -5.65 9.62
C LEU A 278 2.71 -7.12 9.23
N VAL A 279 3.82 -7.89 9.27
CA VAL A 279 3.79 -9.32 8.94
C VAL A 279 2.87 -10.08 9.90
N ARG A 280 2.90 -9.77 11.20
CA ARG A 280 1.98 -10.37 12.18
C ARG A 280 0.52 -9.99 11.94
N MET A 281 0.26 -8.76 11.49
CA MET A 281 -1.10 -8.28 11.18
C MET A 281 -1.73 -9.01 9.99
N LEU A 282 -0.95 -9.70 9.14
CA LEU A 282 -1.50 -10.52 8.06
C LEU A 282 -2.37 -11.67 8.58
N ASP A 283 -2.08 -12.18 9.79
CA ASP A 283 -2.89 -13.23 10.44
C ASP A 283 -4.17 -12.68 11.09
N THR A 284 -4.21 -11.41 11.45
CA THR A 284 -5.37 -10.78 12.11
C THR A 284 -6.32 -10.22 11.07
N LYS A 285 -7.10 -11.09 10.43
CA LYS A 285 -8.19 -10.66 9.53
C LYS A 285 -9.32 -10.05 10.36
N ASN A 286 -9.47 -8.72 10.29
CA ASN A 286 -10.64 -8.04 10.84
C ASN A 286 -11.76 -7.98 9.77
N PRO A 287 -12.91 -8.65 9.94
CA PRO A 287 -13.98 -8.63 8.96
C PRO A 287 -14.59 -7.23 8.77
N ASP A 288 -14.49 -6.34 9.77
CA ASP A 288 -15.09 -5.00 9.74
C ASP A 288 -14.22 -3.96 9.00
N ASP A 289 -12.92 -4.23 8.83
CA ASP A 289 -11.98 -3.32 8.16
C ASP A 289 -11.00 -4.10 7.24
N GLN A 290 -11.56 -4.67 6.17
CA GLN A 290 -10.79 -5.42 5.19
C GLN A 290 -9.77 -4.55 4.44
N GLU A 291 -10.03 -3.25 4.25
CA GLU A 291 -9.13 -2.37 3.51
C GLU A 291 -7.79 -2.18 4.25
N THR A 292 -7.82 -2.11 5.58
CA THR A 292 -6.58 -2.11 6.37
C THR A 292 -5.77 -3.38 6.16
N TRP A 293 -6.41 -4.54 6.04
CA TRP A 293 -5.70 -5.80 5.77
C TRP A 293 -5.07 -5.81 4.37
N PHE A 294 -5.78 -5.34 3.34
CA PHE A 294 -5.22 -5.20 2.00
C PHE A 294 -4.05 -4.20 1.95
N CYS A 295 -4.16 -3.08 2.67
CA CYS A 295 -3.08 -2.11 2.86
C CYS A 295 -1.83 -2.77 3.46
N VAL A 296 -1.97 -3.51 4.56
CA VAL A 296 -0.85 -4.24 5.18
C VAL A 296 -0.21 -5.23 4.20
N MET A 297 -1.03 -6.00 3.47
CA MET A 297 -0.54 -6.94 2.45
C MET A 297 0.30 -6.26 1.36
N ARG A 298 -0.17 -5.13 0.81
CA ARG A 298 0.54 -4.39 -0.24
C ARG A 298 1.88 -3.83 0.26
N ILE A 299 1.90 -3.32 1.49
CA ILE A 299 3.14 -2.84 2.13
C ILE A 299 4.12 -4.00 2.32
N VAL A 300 3.69 -5.13 2.87
CA VAL A 300 4.56 -6.31 3.07
C VAL A 300 5.09 -6.83 1.72
N ALA A 301 4.27 -6.83 0.66
CA ALA A 301 4.71 -7.21 -0.69
C ALA A 301 5.76 -6.26 -1.27
N TYR A 302 5.72 -4.98 -0.92
CA TYR A 302 6.71 -3.99 -1.35
C TYR A 302 8.06 -4.22 -0.66
N PHE A 303 8.07 -4.48 0.65
CA PHE A 303 9.29 -4.71 1.43
C PHE A 303 9.76 -6.17 1.49
N ALA A 304 9.17 -7.08 0.70
CA ALA A 304 9.41 -8.51 0.84
C ALA A 304 10.91 -8.90 0.76
N LYS A 305 11.72 -8.15 0.01
CA LYS A 305 13.18 -8.35 -0.12
C LYS A 305 13.98 -8.05 1.16
N GLU A 306 13.45 -7.18 2.02
CA GLU A 306 14.11 -6.73 3.25
C GLU A 306 13.71 -7.58 4.47
N ILE A 307 12.77 -8.50 4.30
CA ILE A 307 12.25 -9.35 5.36
C ILE A 307 13.21 -10.51 5.64
N SER A 308 13.63 -10.61 6.90
CA SER A 308 14.46 -11.70 7.43
C SER A 308 13.58 -12.58 8.32
N LEU A 309 13.16 -13.75 7.84
CA LEU A 309 12.18 -14.62 8.51
C LEU A 309 12.67 -15.16 9.86
N ASP A 310 13.98 -15.36 10.01
CA ASP A 310 14.65 -15.75 11.27
C ASP A 310 14.38 -14.76 12.42
N LYS A 311 14.14 -13.48 12.11
CA LYS A 311 13.85 -12.42 13.10
C LYS A 311 12.35 -12.25 13.37
N ILE A 312 11.49 -13.00 12.67
CA ILE A 312 10.03 -12.88 12.78
C ILE A 312 9.44 -14.22 13.23
N MET A 313 9.14 -14.33 14.52
CA MET A 313 8.40 -15.46 15.05
C MET A 313 7.08 -15.66 14.30
N ASN A 314 6.86 -16.86 13.78
CA ASN A 314 5.71 -17.25 12.95
C ASN A 314 5.54 -16.47 11.63
N GLY A 315 6.54 -15.71 11.16
CA GLY A 315 6.40 -14.86 9.97
C GLY A 315 5.94 -15.60 8.71
N ILE A 316 6.47 -16.80 8.46
CA ILE A 316 6.05 -17.63 7.33
C ILE A 316 4.61 -18.14 7.48
N ARG A 317 4.17 -18.45 8.71
CA ARG A 317 2.78 -18.83 8.97
C ARG A 317 1.85 -17.68 8.61
N SER A 318 2.20 -16.46 9.02
CA SER A 318 1.42 -15.25 8.74
C SER A 318 1.33 -14.91 7.26
N ILE A 319 2.42 -15.10 6.52
CA ILE A 319 2.41 -14.90 5.07
C ILE A 319 1.64 -16.03 4.36
N SER A 320 1.77 -17.27 4.85
CA SER A 320 1.08 -18.42 4.25
C SER A 320 -0.44 -18.38 4.43
N SER A 321 -0.97 -17.65 5.41
CA SER A 321 -2.43 -17.53 5.64
C SER A 321 -3.13 -16.69 4.56
N LEU A 322 -2.36 -15.92 3.77
CA LEU A 322 -2.84 -15.27 2.55
C LEU A 322 -3.32 -16.29 1.50
N LEU A 323 -2.64 -17.44 1.40
CA LEU A 323 -3.00 -18.52 0.45
C LEU A 323 -4.30 -19.24 0.83
N GLU A 324 -4.83 -18.98 2.01
CA GLU A 324 -6.09 -19.53 2.52
C GLU A 324 -7.23 -18.52 2.47
N TYR A 325 -7.02 -17.36 1.84
CA TYR A 325 -8.04 -16.33 1.68
C TYR A 325 -9.24 -16.84 0.85
N GLN A 326 -10.42 -16.42 1.30
CA GLN A 326 -11.70 -16.69 0.67
C GLN A 326 -12.43 -15.37 0.44
N GLY A 327 -12.79 -15.11 -0.80
CA GLY A 327 -13.44 -13.87 -1.22
C GLY A 327 -14.05 -14.00 -2.61
N ASP A 328 -14.41 -12.86 -3.22
CA ASP A 328 -14.78 -12.87 -4.63
C ASP A 328 -13.56 -13.22 -5.53
N ALA A 329 -13.82 -13.59 -6.79
CA ALA A 329 -12.76 -14.05 -7.69
C ALA A 329 -11.64 -13.00 -7.87
N THR A 330 -12.00 -11.73 -8.02
CA THR A 330 -11.06 -10.63 -8.26
C THR A 330 -10.15 -10.40 -7.06
N ARG A 331 -10.72 -10.35 -5.86
CA ARG A 331 -9.98 -10.17 -4.60
C ARG A 331 -9.14 -11.39 -4.26
N GLU A 332 -9.66 -12.59 -4.48
CA GLU A 332 -8.85 -13.81 -4.30
C GLU A 332 -7.61 -13.81 -5.21
N HIS A 333 -7.79 -13.44 -6.48
CA HIS A 333 -6.66 -13.32 -7.41
C HIS A 333 -5.64 -12.26 -6.94
N GLU A 334 -6.09 -11.07 -6.52
CA GLU A 334 -5.22 -10.02 -5.98
C GLU A 334 -4.39 -10.52 -4.79
N VAL A 335 -5.03 -11.20 -3.83
CA VAL A 335 -4.37 -11.75 -2.63
C VAL A 335 -3.39 -12.85 -2.98
N PHE A 336 -3.76 -13.78 -3.86
CA PHE A 336 -2.87 -14.89 -4.25
C PHE A 336 -1.66 -14.39 -5.04
N CYS A 337 -1.83 -13.40 -5.91
CA CYS A 337 -0.72 -12.74 -6.60
C CYS A 337 0.25 -12.08 -5.60
N ALA A 338 -0.29 -11.33 -4.64
CA ALA A 338 0.52 -10.69 -3.61
C ALA A 338 1.26 -11.73 -2.76
N ALA A 339 0.59 -12.81 -2.35
CA ALA A 339 1.20 -13.91 -1.59
C ALA A 339 2.34 -14.58 -2.37
N MET A 340 2.13 -14.91 -3.66
CA MET A 340 3.18 -15.52 -4.48
C MET A 340 4.35 -14.57 -4.70
N LYS A 341 4.10 -13.27 -4.87
CA LYS A 341 5.14 -12.24 -4.98
C LYS A 341 5.97 -12.16 -3.71
N ILE A 342 5.33 -12.08 -2.54
CA ILE A 342 6.02 -12.06 -1.24
C ILE A 342 6.91 -13.30 -1.09
N LEU A 343 6.35 -14.49 -1.30
CA LEU A 343 7.07 -15.76 -1.14
C LEU A 343 8.26 -15.86 -2.11
N SER A 344 8.08 -15.41 -3.35
CA SER A 344 9.14 -15.43 -4.38
C SER A 344 10.28 -14.47 -4.07
N GLU A 345 9.98 -13.29 -3.50
CA GLU A 345 11.01 -12.34 -3.08
C GLU A 345 11.77 -12.84 -1.85
N LEU A 346 11.07 -13.44 -0.88
CA LEU A 346 11.69 -14.07 0.29
C LEU A 346 12.63 -15.21 -0.09
N ALA A 347 12.23 -16.04 -1.06
CA ALA A 347 13.01 -17.20 -1.51
C ALA A 347 14.33 -16.85 -2.21
N LYS A 348 14.57 -15.57 -2.53
CA LYS A 348 15.86 -15.11 -3.07
C LYS A 348 16.97 -15.11 -2.01
N ASP A 349 16.60 -15.01 -0.73
CA ASP A 349 17.53 -15.18 0.39
C ASP A 349 17.61 -16.65 0.80
N GLU A 350 18.83 -17.18 0.93
CA GLU A 350 19.05 -18.60 1.20
C GLU A 350 18.58 -19.01 2.61
N GLY A 351 18.71 -18.12 3.60
CA GLY A 351 18.24 -18.35 4.97
C GLY A 351 16.72 -18.45 5.03
N ASN A 352 16.03 -17.51 4.39
CA ASN A 352 14.59 -17.50 4.22
C ASN A 352 14.10 -18.73 3.46
N LEU A 353 14.74 -19.07 2.33
CA LEU A 353 14.40 -20.25 1.53
C LEU A 353 14.49 -21.53 2.37
N LYS A 354 15.55 -21.69 3.16
CA LYS A 354 15.72 -22.83 4.06
C LYS A 354 14.63 -22.86 5.12
N HIS A 355 14.30 -21.73 5.74
CA HIS A 355 13.22 -21.63 6.72
C HIS A 355 11.85 -22.00 6.12
N MET A 356 11.54 -21.47 4.93
CA MET A 356 10.32 -21.76 4.18
C MET A 356 10.21 -23.23 3.80
N SER A 357 11.29 -23.80 3.24
CA SER A 357 11.34 -25.20 2.81
C SER A 357 11.18 -26.21 3.95
N ASN A 358 11.45 -25.81 5.20
CA ASN A 358 11.23 -26.65 6.38
C ASN A 358 9.86 -26.42 7.06
N THR A 359 9.07 -25.46 6.57
CA THR A 359 7.74 -25.18 7.11
C THR A 359 6.72 -26.17 6.54
N ASP A 360 6.10 -26.96 7.41
CA ASP A 360 5.12 -27.99 7.02
C ASP A 360 3.88 -27.37 6.35
N GLY A 361 3.38 -28.00 5.29
CA GLY A 361 2.16 -27.62 4.60
C GLY A 361 2.25 -26.40 3.67
N ILE A 362 3.39 -25.72 3.54
CA ILE A 362 3.51 -24.57 2.62
C ILE A 362 3.35 -24.99 1.16
N THR A 363 3.96 -26.10 0.76
CA THR A 363 3.84 -26.66 -0.59
C THR A 363 2.39 -27.07 -0.86
N LYS A 364 1.75 -27.72 0.10
CA LYS A 364 0.32 -28.04 0.05
C LYS A 364 -0.52 -26.78 -0.18
N LYS A 365 -0.27 -25.68 0.52
CA LYS A 365 -1.01 -24.41 0.34
C LYS A 365 -0.81 -23.84 -1.07
N ILE A 366 0.44 -23.76 -1.54
CA ILE A 366 0.78 -23.27 -2.90
C ILE A 366 0.06 -24.10 -3.95
N VAL A 367 0.18 -25.43 -3.88
CA VAL A 367 -0.46 -26.36 -4.83
C VAL A 367 -1.97 -26.22 -4.78
N THR A 368 -2.55 -26.10 -3.57
CA THR A 368 -4.00 -25.92 -3.38
C THR A 368 -4.50 -24.68 -4.10
N VAL A 369 -3.78 -23.56 -4.03
CA VAL A 369 -4.15 -22.33 -4.75
C VAL A 369 -4.08 -22.54 -6.26
N ILE A 370 -2.99 -23.10 -6.78
CA ILE A 370 -2.79 -23.30 -8.23
C ILE A 370 -3.90 -24.18 -8.84
N ILE A 371 -4.33 -25.22 -8.12
CA ILE A 371 -5.34 -26.19 -8.60
C ILE A 371 -6.78 -25.87 -8.17
N LYS A 372 -7.00 -24.82 -7.36
CA LYS A 372 -8.33 -24.46 -6.84
C LYS A 372 -9.31 -24.27 -8.00
N ASP A 373 -10.56 -24.70 -7.85
CA ASP A 373 -11.56 -24.62 -8.94
C ASP A 373 -11.77 -23.19 -9.47
N GLN A 374 -11.68 -22.16 -8.62
CA GLN A 374 -11.68 -20.76 -9.06
C GLN A 374 -10.42 -20.41 -9.87
N CYS A 375 -9.23 -20.84 -9.45
CA CYS A 375 -7.99 -20.72 -10.23
C CYS A 375 -8.07 -21.48 -11.57
N ARG A 376 -8.78 -22.60 -11.62
CA ARG A 376 -9.06 -23.32 -12.86
C ARG A 376 -9.96 -22.54 -13.82
N LYS A 377 -10.90 -21.73 -13.30
CA LYS A 377 -11.69 -20.80 -14.13
C LYS A 377 -10.79 -19.70 -14.73
N PHE A 378 -9.84 -19.17 -13.96
CA PHE A 378 -8.82 -18.26 -14.48
C PHE A 378 -7.98 -18.93 -15.58
N HIS A 379 -7.50 -20.17 -15.39
CA HIS A 379 -6.75 -20.90 -16.42
C HIS A 379 -7.51 -21.01 -17.76
N ASN A 380 -8.84 -21.15 -17.72
CA ASN A 380 -9.66 -21.26 -18.93
C ASN A 380 -10.01 -19.89 -19.56
N ASN A 381 -10.31 -18.87 -18.75
CA ASN A 381 -10.90 -17.61 -19.21
C ASN A 381 -9.92 -16.43 -19.20
N GLN A 382 -8.97 -16.41 -18.26
CA GLN A 382 -8.02 -15.32 -17.96
C GLN A 382 -6.64 -15.93 -17.66
N HIS A 383 -6.01 -16.45 -18.72
CA HIS A 383 -4.81 -17.26 -18.59
C HIS A 383 -3.61 -16.47 -18.01
N ASP A 384 -3.50 -15.18 -18.32
CA ASP A 384 -2.41 -14.32 -17.82
C ASP A 384 -2.51 -14.10 -16.30
N ASP A 385 -3.71 -13.90 -15.79
CA ASP A 385 -4.00 -13.79 -14.35
C ASP A 385 -3.73 -15.11 -13.63
N TRP A 386 -4.03 -16.24 -14.26
CA TRP A 386 -3.65 -17.53 -13.67
C TRP A 386 -2.12 -17.72 -13.68
N LEU A 387 -1.46 -17.32 -14.76
CA LEU A 387 -0.02 -17.50 -14.95
C LEU A 387 0.80 -16.68 -13.94
N SER A 388 0.34 -15.50 -13.54
CA SER A 388 0.97 -14.67 -12.51
C SER A 388 0.99 -15.32 -11.12
N ILE A 389 0.14 -16.33 -10.87
CA ILE A 389 0.14 -17.14 -9.65
C ILE A 389 0.90 -18.45 -9.88
N ALA A 390 0.59 -19.16 -10.97
CA ALA A 390 1.11 -20.50 -11.22
C ALA A 390 2.61 -20.54 -11.49
N ARG A 391 3.15 -19.58 -12.26
CA ARG A 391 4.58 -19.51 -12.57
C ARG A 391 5.44 -19.36 -11.31
N PRO A 392 5.27 -18.32 -10.48
CA PRO A 392 6.07 -18.17 -9.26
C PRO A 392 5.83 -19.32 -8.27
N GLY A 393 4.59 -19.80 -8.13
CA GLY A 393 4.28 -20.94 -7.26
C GLY A 393 5.03 -22.22 -7.66
N MET A 394 5.09 -22.54 -8.95
CA MET A 394 5.82 -23.72 -9.44
C MET A 394 7.35 -23.56 -9.34
N GLN A 395 7.88 -22.35 -9.52
CA GLN A 395 9.29 -22.06 -9.30
C GLN A 395 9.68 -22.26 -7.83
N LEU A 396 8.87 -21.75 -6.91
CA LEU A 396 9.05 -21.93 -5.47
C LEU A 396 9.07 -23.41 -5.07
N ILE A 397 8.11 -24.20 -5.58
CA ILE A 397 8.07 -25.64 -5.31
C ILE A 397 9.38 -26.32 -5.74
N ASN A 398 9.88 -26.03 -6.94
CA ASN A 398 11.14 -26.61 -7.40
C ASN A 398 12.34 -26.16 -6.56
N GLN A 399 12.35 -24.92 -6.10
CA GLN A 399 13.39 -24.42 -5.19
C GLN A 399 13.34 -25.13 -3.84
N PHE A 400 12.15 -25.37 -3.27
CA PHE A 400 12.01 -26.14 -2.03
C PHE A 400 12.47 -27.58 -2.22
N VAL A 401 12.08 -28.23 -3.31
CA VAL A 401 12.45 -29.61 -3.58
C VAL A 401 13.98 -29.75 -3.77
N SER A 402 14.61 -28.78 -4.44
CA SER A 402 16.05 -28.81 -4.72
C SER A 402 16.95 -28.49 -3.52
N ASN A 403 16.47 -27.65 -2.58
CA ASN A 403 17.28 -27.13 -1.47
C ASN A 403 16.92 -27.71 -0.09
N SER A 404 15.95 -28.62 -0.02
CA SER A 404 15.51 -29.23 1.23
C SER A 404 16.21 -30.56 1.52
N SER A 405 16.14 -31.00 2.77
CA SER A 405 16.63 -32.32 3.18
C SER A 405 15.86 -33.43 2.45
N LYS A 406 16.41 -34.65 2.37
CA LYS A 406 15.72 -35.79 1.71
C LYS A 406 14.31 -36.05 2.26
N SER A 407 14.12 -35.91 3.58
CA SER A 407 12.81 -36.11 4.22
C SER A 407 11.83 -34.96 3.93
N SER A 408 12.31 -33.72 3.98
CA SER A 408 11.50 -32.53 3.64
C SER A 408 11.09 -32.54 2.17
N ASN A 409 12.00 -32.91 1.26
CA ASN A 409 11.72 -33.11 -0.17
C ASN A 409 10.60 -34.13 -0.37
N ALA A 410 10.72 -35.32 0.23
CA ALA A 410 9.68 -36.35 0.14
C ALA A 410 8.33 -35.85 0.67
N GLN A 411 8.32 -35.04 1.73
CA GLN A 411 7.11 -34.42 2.25
C GLN A 411 6.45 -33.47 1.23
N HIS A 412 7.23 -32.54 0.66
CA HIS A 412 6.73 -31.60 -0.37
C HIS A 412 6.10 -32.32 -1.56
N LEU A 413 6.73 -33.40 -2.04
CA LEU A 413 6.20 -34.18 -3.17
C LEU A 413 4.93 -34.96 -2.81
N ARG A 414 4.84 -35.51 -1.59
CA ARG A 414 3.62 -36.16 -1.09
C ARG A 414 2.47 -35.17 -0.96
N GLU A 415 2.75 -33.94 -0.55
CA GLU A 415 1.76 -32.86 -0.48
C GLU A 415 1.17 -32.52 -1.86
N ILE A 416 2.00 -32.52 -2.91
CA ILE A 416 1.53 -32.33 -4.30
C ILE A 416 0.64 -33.50 -4.74
N GLN A 417 1.05 -34.73 -4.43
CA GLN A 417 0.33 -35.94 -4.83
C GLN A 417 -1.04 -36.07 -4.16
N GLY A 418 -1.15 -35.74 -2.86
CA GLY A 418 -2.35 -35.96 -2.05
C GLY A 418 -3.56 -35.06 -2.38
N ARG A 419 -3.39 -34.02 -3.19
CA ARG A 419 -4.49 -33.10 -3.56
C ARG A 419 -5.13 -33.50 -4.90
N ALA A 420 -6.30 -34.16 -4.86
CA ALA A 420 -7.22 -34.39 -6.00
C ALA A 420 -6.57 -34.72 -7.37
N ASN A 421 -5.42 -35.43 -7.35
CA ASN A 421 -4.51 -35.70 -8.46
C ASN A 421 -3.67 -34.48 -8.94
N GLY A 422 -2.81 -33.92 -8.10
CA GLY A 422 -1.87 -32.85 -8.48
C GLY A 422 -1.01 -33.20 -9.72
N ILE A 423 -0.65 -34.47 -9.90
CA ILE A 423 0.00 -34.99 -11.12
C ILE A 423 -0.87 -34.73 -12.37
N LYS A 424 -2.17 -35.00 -12.29
CA LYS A 424 -3.12 -34.75 -13.39
C LYS A 424 -3.23 -33.27 -13.69
N ALA A 425 -3.24 -32.42 -12.67
CA ALA A 425 -3.28 -30.97 -12.84
C ALA A 425 -2.03 -30.46 -13.58
N LEU A 426 -0.83 -30.84 -13.09
CA LEU A 426 0.44 -30.50 -13.73
C LEU A 426 0.54 -31.02 -15.17
N GLN A 427 0.04 -32.23 -15.42
CA GLN A 427 -0.02 -32.80 -16.75
C GLN A 427 -0.95 -32.03 -17.69
N THR A 428 -2.11 -31.60 -17.18
CA THR A 428 -3.04 -30.74 -17.94
C THR A 428 -2.38 -29.40 -18.29
N MET A 429 -1.56 -28.84 -17.39
CA MET A 429 -0.79 -27.62 -17.68
C MET A 429 0.25 -27.85 -18.78
N LEU A 430 0.95 -28.99 -18.77
CA LEU A 430 1.93 -29.34 -19.82
C LEU A 430 1.28 -29.52 -21.20
N GLU A 431 0.05 -30.04 -21.23
CA GLU A 431 -0.73 -30.28 -22.45
C GLU A 431 -1.43 -29.00 -22.97
N CYS A 432 -1.62 -27.99 -22.12
CA CYS A 432 -2.27 -26.73 -22.47
C CYS A 432 -1.44 -25.90 -23.46
N GLN A 433 -2.06 -25.49 -24.58
CA GLN A 433 -1.37 -24.73 -25.62
C GLN A 433 -0.95 -23.33 -25.18
N LYS A 434 -1.74 -22.67 -24.32
CA LYS A 434 -1.38 -21.35 -23.77
C LYS A 434 -0.23 -21.47 -22.76
N CYS A 435 -0.24 -22.48 -21.89
CA CYS A 435 0.86 -22.75 -20.96
C CYS A 435 2.18 -23.06 -21.67
N LYS A 436 2.15 -23.71 -22.84
CA LYS A 436 3.36 -23.99 -23.63
C LYS A 436 4.08 -22.73 -24.11
N GLY A 437 3.39 -21.59 -24.19
CA GLY A 437 3.99 -20.30 -24.52
C GLY A 437 4.86 -19.73 -23.40
N ASP A 438 4.73 -20.24 -22.17
CA ASP A 438 5.53 -19.81 -21.02
C ASP A 438 6.65 -20.80 -20.70
N ASP A 439 7.87 -20.46 -21.11
CA ASP A 439 9.03 -21.36 -20.95
C ASP A 439 9.33 -21.68 -19.47
N GLU A 440 9.16 -20.70 -18.58
CA GLU A 440 9.48 -20.83 -17.16
C GLU A 440 8.52 -21.76 -16.42
N LEU A 441 7.21 -21.60 -16.65
CA LEU A 441 6.20 -22.50 -16.12
C LEU A 441 6.40 -23.90 -16.69
N ARG A 442 6.55 -24.04 -18.01
CA ARG A 442 6.73 -25.35 -18.67
C ARG A 442 7.94 -26.08 -18.12
N ARG A 443 9.08 -25.40 -17.98
CA ARG A 443 10.29 -25.95 -17.34
C ARG A 443 10.00 -26.40 -15.91
N SER A 444 9.32 -25.56 -15.14
CA SER A 444 9.02 -25.84 -13.73
C SER A 444 8.10 -27.05 -13.55
N VAL A 445 7.10 -27.20 -14.42
CA VAL A 445 6.18 -28.35 -14.42
C VAL A 445 6.90 -29.65 -14.78
N ILE A 446 7.80 -29.64 -15.78
CA ILE A 446 8.58 -30.82 -16.16
C ILE A 446 9.47 -31.28 -15.01
N LEU A 447 10.17 -30.37 -14.33
CA LEU A 447 11.02 -30.69 -13.19
C LEU A 447 10.21 -31.30 -12.04
N ALA A 448 9.09 -30.66 -11.65
CA ALA A 448 8.23 -31.15 -10.58
C ALA A 448 7.67 -32.55 -10.90
N LEU A 449 7.12 -32.76 -12.10
CA LEU A 449 6.59 -34.08 -12.51
C LEU A 449 7.68 -35.16 -12.53
N THR A 450 8.88 -34.83 -13.01
CA THR A 450 10.02 -35.75 -13.03
C THR A 450 10.37 -36.19 -11.60
N GLN A 451 10.43 -35.26 -10.66
CA GLN A 451 10.75 -35.53 -9.25
C GLN A 451 9.66 -36.35 -8.56
N ILE A 452 8.38 -35.98 -8.72
CA ILE A 452 7.24 -36.71 -8.15
C ILE A 452 7.23 -38.16 -8.65
N ILE A 453 7.35 -38.37 -9.96
CA ILE A 453 7.30 -39.70 -10.56
C ILE A 453 8.50 -40.54 -10.12
N SER A 454 9.70 -39.95 -10.09
CA SER A 454 10.93 -40.64 -9.66
C SER A 454 10.87 -41.17 -8.22
N MET A 455 10.06 -40.56 -7.35
CA MET A 455 9.94 -40.94 -5.93
C MET A 455 8.69 -41.78 -5.61
N SER A 456 7.76 -41.89 -6.57
CA SER A 456 6.45 -42.52 -6.35
C SER A 456 6.46 -44.06 -6.27
N GLU A 457 7.60 -44.74 -6.47
CA GLU A 457 7.67 -46.21 -6.44
C GLU A 457 7.79 -46.81 -5.03
N ASP A 458 8.05 -46.02 -3.99
CA ASP A 458 8.24 -46.53 -2.63
C ASP A 458 6.92 -46.73 -1.83
N LEU A 459 5.74 -46.40 -2.39
CA LEU A 459 4.47 -46.36 -1.64
C LEU A 459 3.29 -47.08 -2.34
N SER A 460 3.10 -48.34 -1.95
CA SER A 460 1.89 -49.20 -1.91
C SER A 460 0.98 -49.40 -3.15
N ALA A 461 0.58 -50.67 -3.33
CA ALA A 461 0.05 -51.26 -4.55
C ALA A 461 -1.41 -50.91 -4.95
N GLN A 462 -2.14 -50.09 -4.20
CA GLN A 462 -3.60 -49.93 -4.37
C GLN A 462 -4.02 -48.65 -5.14
N HIS A 463 -3.09 -47.75 -5.47
CA HIS A 463 -3.35 -46.50 -6.24
C HIS A 463 -2.76 -46.50 -7.67
N ASN A 464 -2.43 -47.69 -8.19
CA ASN A 464 -1.47 -47.82 -9.29
C ASN A 464 -2.00 -47.50 -10.70
N GLU A 465 -3.21 -47.89 -11.11
CA GLU A 465 -3.54 -47.85 -12.55
C GLU A 465 -3.69 -46.43 -13.11
N ALA A 466 -4.43 -45.55 -12.43
CA ALA A 466 -4.63 -44.18 -12.89
C ALA A 466 -3.33 -43.36 -12.87
N ASN A 467 -2.51 -43.53 -11.82
CA ASN A 467 -1.21 -42.87 -11.73
C ASN A 467 -0.20 -43.42 -12.75
N ASN A 468 -0.25 -44.73 -13.05
CA ASN A 468 0.55 -45.33 -14.12
C ASN A 468 0.16 -44.76 -15.50
N LYS A 469 -1.14 -44.58 -15.78
CA LYS A 469 -1.60 -43.93 -17.02
C LYS A 469 -1.11 -42.49 -17.14
N LEU A 470 -1.11 -41.72 -16.05
CA LEU A 470 -0.57 -40.35 -16.02
C LEU A 470 0.96 -40.35 -16.24
N ARG A 471 1.67 -41.28 -15.60
CA ARG A 471 3.12 -41.51 -15.76
C ARG A 471 3.46 -41.83 -17.22
N GLU A 472 2.79 -42.80 -17.82
CA GLU A 472 2.99 -43.19 -19.23
C GLU A 472 2.75 -42.01 -20.17
N ARG A 473 1.68 -41.24 -19.94
CA ARG A 473 1.36 -40.07 -20.77
C ARG A 473 2.41 -38.95 -20.61
N PHE A 474 2.98 -38.77 -19.42
CA PHE A 474 4.06 -37.81 -19.20
C PHE A 474 5.35 -38.27 -19.89
N ILE A 475 5.70 -39.55 -19.75
CA ILE A 475 6.87 -40.16 -20.43
C ILE A 475 6.74 -40.01 -21.95
N LYS A 476 5.58 -40.33 -22.53
CA LYS A 476 5.31 -40.13 -23.96
C LYS A 476 5.49 -38.66 -24.38
N SER A 477 5.02 -37.71 -23.56
CA SER A 477 5.20 -36.28 -23.82
C SER A 477 6.68 -35.88 -23.83
N LEU A 478 7.49 -36.43 -22.92
CA LEU A 478 8.94 -36.20 -22.89
C LEU A 478 9.66 -36.84 -24.08
N VAL A 479 9.29 -38.06 -24.47
CA VAL A 479 9.87 -38.76 -25.63
C VAL A 479 9.63 -37.97 -26.92
N VAL A 480 8.39 -37.52 -27.15
CA VAL A 480 8.05 -36.67 -28.29
C VAL A 480 8.85 -35.36 -28.24
N MET A 481 8.97 -34.72 -27.07
CA MET A 481 9.74 -33.48 -26.92
C MET A 481 11.23 -33.68 -27.20
N PHE A 482 11.81 -34.80 -26.77
CA PHE A 482 13.23 -35.12 -26.94
C PHE A 482 13.60 -35.46 -28.39
N LEU A 483 12.84 -36.38 -29.00
CA LEU A 483 13.16 -36.94 -30.32
C LEU A 483 12.61 -36.08 -31.45
N HIS A 484 11.36 -35.68 -31.35
CA HIS A 484 10.58 -35.11 -32.46
C HIS A 484 10.24 -33.63 -32.29
N GLY A 485 10.49 -33.05 -31.11
CA GLY A 485 10.10 -31.69 -30.81
C GLY A 485 10.70 -30.67 -31.78
N SER A 486 9.88 -29.75 -32.30
CA SER A 486 10.35 -28.48 -32.88
C SER A 486 10.68 -27.44 -31.80
N ASP A 487 10.55 -27.83 -30.54
CA ASP A 487 10.82 -27.00 -29.36
C ASP A 487 12.29 -26.54 -29.29
N LYS A 488 12.51 -25.45 -28.52
CA LYS A 488 13.85 -24.93 -28.22
C LYS A 488 14.76 -26.05 -27.69
N ILE A 489 16.05 -25.99 -28.04
CA ILE A 489 17.07 -26.96 -27.63
C ILE A 489 17.10 -27.15 -26.10
N SER A 490 16.80 -26.11 -25.32
CA SER A 490 16.70 -26.19 -23.85
C SER A 490 15.65 -27.19 -23.37
N PHE A 491 14.51 -27.30 -24.05
CA PHE A 491 13.46 -28.28 -23.71
C PHE A 491 13.80 -29.68 -24.18
N LYS A 492 14.51 -29.83 -25.30
CA LYS A 492 15.08 -31.13 -25.69
C LYS A 492 16.04 -31.63 -24.62
N ASN A 493 17.00 -30.81 -24.20
CA ASN A 493 17.94 -31.18 -23.15
C ASN A 493 17.21 -31.53 -21.84
N LEU A 494 16.26 -30.71 -21.42
CA LEU A 494 15.47 -30.95 -20.20
C LEU A 494 14.68 -32.28 -20.28
N ALA A 495 14.03 -32.56 -21.41
CA ALA A 495 13.31 -33.82 -21.62
C ALA A 495 14.25 -35.02 -21.57
N GLY A 496 15.44 -34.91 -22.19
CA GLY A 496 16.47 -35.94 -22.15
C GLY A 496 16.99 -36.21 -20.73
N GLU A 497 17.32 -35.16 -19.98
CA GLU A 497 17.73 -35.26 -18.56
C GLU A 497 16.64 -35.90 -17.70
N SER A 498 15.37 -35.48 -17.86
CA SER A 498 14.23 -36.08 -17.17
C SER A 498 14.05 -37.56 -17.50
N LEU A 499 14.15 -37.95 -18.78
CA LEU A 499 14.05 -39.35 -19.19
C LEU A 499 15.21 -40.20 -18.65
N ALA A 500 16.43 -39.67 -18.66
CA ALA A 500 17.59 -40.32 -18.07
C ALA A 500 17.39 -40.54 -16.56
N GLN A 501 16.88 -39.53 -15.84
CA GLN A 501 16.59 -39.66 -14.40
C GLN A 501 15.51 -40.70 -14.12
N LEU A 502 14.39 -40.67 -14.86
CA LEU A 502 13.28 -41.60 -14.68
C LEU A 502 13.69 -43.05 -14.99
N SER A 503 14.41 -43.26 -16.09
CA SER A 503 14.93 -44.58 -16.47
C SER A 503 15.95 -45.12 -15.47
N LEU A 504 16.77 -44.28 -14.83
CA LEU A 504 17.71 -44.72 -13.81
C LEU A 504 16.99 -45.22 -12.55
N ARG A 505 15.98 -44.45 -12.10
CA ARG A 505 15.33 -44.64 -10.80
C ARG A 505 14.27 -45.73 -10.78
N SER A 506 13.66 -46.05 -11.92
CA SER A 506 12.43 -46.84 -11.98
C SER A 506 12.40 -47.81 -13.16
N GLU A 507 12.25 -49.10 -12.85
CA GLU A 507 12.07 -50.16 -13.86
C GLU A 507 10.77 -49.95 -14.64
N THR A 508 9.69 -49.53 -13.97
CA THR A 508 8.40 -49.28 -14.64
C THR A 508 8.51 -48.12 -15.62
N SER A 509 9.22 -47.06 -15.25
CA SER A 509 9.47 -45.91 -16.13
C SER A 509 10.37 -46.30 -17.30
N ALA A 510 11.40 -47.12 -17.09
CA ALA A 510 12.23 -47.66 -18.17
C ALA A 510 11.40 -48.47 -19.19
N LYS A 511 10.50 -49.35 -18.70
CA LYS A 511 9.57 -50.09 -19.56
C LYS A 511 8.60 -49.17 -20.32
N SER A 512 8.05 -48.15 -19.64
CA SER A 512 7.18 -47.16 -20.28
C SER A 512 7.89 -46.31 -21.34
N ILE A 513 9.20 -46.06 -21.20
CA ILE A 513 10.01 -45.37 -22.21
C ILE A 513 10.15 -46.27 -23.45
N LEU A 514 10.48 -47.55 -23.27
CA LEU A 514 10.60 -48.49 -24.40
C LEU A 514 9.29 -48.68 -25.16
N SER A 515 8.16 -48.64 -24.45
CA SER A 515 6.83 -48.74 -25.06
C SER A 515 6.22 -47.39 -25.49
N ALA A 516 6.95 -46.28 -25.30
CA ALA A 516 6.44 -44.94 -25.64
C ALA A 516 6.29 -44.74 -27.15
N GLU A 517 7.23 -45.27 -27.94
CA GLU A 517 7.29 -45.14 -29.39
C GLU A 517 7.98 -46.35 -30.03
N VAL A 518 7.46 -46.81 -31.17
CA VAL A 518 8.09 -47.89 -31.95
C VAL A 518 9.39 -47.37 -32.57
N GLY A 519 10.49 -48.11 -32.40
CA GLY A 519 11.80 -47.70 -32.92
C GLY A 519 12.53 -46.65 -32.07
N ILE A 520 12.09 -46.41 -30.83
CA ILE A 520 12.72 -45.45 -29.91
C ILE A 520 14.23 -45.69 -29.73
N VAL A 521 14.65 -46.95 -29.71
CA VAL A 521 16.06 -47.34 -29.55
C VAL A 521 16.92 -46.87 -30.73
N ASP A 522 16.43 -47.02 -31.96
CA ASP A 522 17.13 -46.55 -33.15
C ASP A 522 17.12 -45.02 -33.24
N ALA A 523 16.04 -44.37 -32.83
CA ALA A 523 15.96 -42.92 -32.74
C ALA A 523 16.97 -42.35 -31.72
N LEU A 524 17.07 -42.96 -30.52
CA LEU A 524 18.07 -42.62 -29.52
C LEU A 524 19.51 -42.86 -30.02
N THR A 525 19.73 -43.95 -30.75
CA THR A 525 21.03 -44.25 -31.37
C THR A 525 21.40 -43.19 -32.41
N THR A 526 20.43 -42.73 -33.21
CA THR A 526 20.64 -41.66 -34.20
C THR A 526 20.98 -40.33 -33.54
N VAL A 527 20.33 -40.01 -32.42
CA VAL A 527 20.66 -38.82 -31.60
C VAL A 527 22.08 -38.92 -31.05
N LEU A 528 22.50 -40.12 -30.63
CA LEU A 528 23.84 -40.39 -30.12
C LEU A 528 24.92 -40.28 -31.22
N GLN A 529 24.64 -40.75 -32.44
CA GLN A 529 25.57 -40.76 -33.58
C GLN A 529 25.85 -39.38 -34.18
N ASN A 530 25.01 -38.38 -33.89
CA ASN A 530 25.20 -37.04 -34.40
C ASN A 530 26.15 -36.25 -33.49
N ASP A 531 27.43 -36.17 -33.86
CA ASP A 531 28.48 -35.50 -33.08
C ASP A 531 28.17 -34.05 -32.67
N LYS A 532 27.37 -33.34 -33.47
CA LYS A 532 27.00 -31.93 -33.21
C LYS A 532 25.81 -31.80 -32.26
N ASN A 533 25.19 -32.91 -31.86
CA ASN A 533 23.98 -32.91 -31.05
C ASN A 533 24.31 -32.75 -29.56
N LYS A 534 23.82 -31.67 -28.95
CA LYS A 534 24.03 -31.39 -27.51
C LYS A 534 23.32 -32.40 -26.59
N CYS A 535 22.38 -33.20 -27.11
CA CYS A 535 21.62 -34.21 -26.38
C CYS A 535 22.30 -35.59 -26.30
N ARG A 536 23.48 -35.79 -26.91
CA ARG A 536 24.16 -37.11 -26.98
C ARG A 536 24.31 -37.78 -25.62
N LYS A 537 24.75 -37.00 -24.61
CA LYS A 537 24.95 -37.51 -23.25
C LYS A 537 23.65 -38.06 -22.68
N SER A 538 22.54 -37.32 -22.78
CA SER A 538 21.23 -37.78 -22.32
C SER A 538 20.77 -39.03 -23.07
N ALA A 539 20.98 -39.11 -24.39
CA ALA A 539 20.64 -40.30 -25.17
C ALA A 539 21.46 -41.53 -24.73
N ALA A 540 22.75 -41.37 -24.48
CA ALA A 540 23.62 -42.43 -23.95
C ALA A 540 23.17 -42.87 -22.55
N ASP A 541 22.88 -41.93 -21.66
CA ASP A 541 22.41 -42.23 -20.30
C ASP A 541 21.07 -42.97 -20.32
N ILE A 542 20.12 -42.56 -21.16
CA ILE A 542 18.84 -43.27 -21.35
C ILE A 542 19.10 -44.70 -21.83
N LEU A 543 19.86 -44.89 -22.93
CA LEU A 543 20.13 -46.22 -23.47
C LEU A 543 20.80 -47.12 -22.42
N LYS A 544 21.79 -46.61 -21.69
CA LYS A 544 22.46 -47.32 -20.60
C LYS A 544 21.46 -47.74 -19.51
N ASN A 545 20.60 -46.83 -19.07
CA ASN A 545 19.64 -47.11 -18.01
C ASN A 545 18.56 -48.11 -18.45
N LEU A 546 18.10 -48.03 -19.69
CA LEU A 546 17.20 -49.03 -20.26
C LEU A 546 17.84 -50.42 -20.24
N CYS A 547 19.13 -50.53 -20.55
CA CYS A 547 19.85 -51.82 -20.51
C CYS A 547 19.99 -52.38 -19.08
N LEU A 548 20.09 -51.52 -18.07
CA LEU A 548 20.16 -51.95 -16.67
C LEU A 548 18.86 -52.63 -16.21
N HIS A 549 17.72 -52.14 -16.69
CA HIS A 549 16.39 -52.56 -16.24
C HIS A 549 15.71 -53.60 -17.14
N TYR A 550 16.14 -53.73 -18.40
CA TYR A 550 15.50 -54.63 -19.36
C TYR A 550 16.27 -55.94 -19.53
N LYS A 551 15.74 -57.03 -18.93
CA LYS A 551 16.32 -58.38 -18.99
C LYS A 551 15.47 -59.40 -19.77
N CYS A 552 14.39 -58.95 -20.40
CA CYS A 552 13.48 -59.82 -21.13
C CYS A 552 14.02 -60.04 -22.55
N GLU A 553 14.27 -61.28 -22.96
CA GLU A 553 14.76 -61.64 -24.29
C GLU A 553 13.66 -61.49 -25.36
N ASP A 554 13.32 -60.24 -25.70
CA ASP A 554 12.37 -59.91 -26.75
C ASP A 554 13.02 -59.03 -27.85
N THR A 555 12.22 -58.66 -28.84
CA THR A 555 12.66 -57.86 -29.99
C THR A 555 13.23 -56.50 -29.58
N ASN A 556 12.74 -55.90 -28.48
CA ASN A 556 13.26 -54.65 -27.97
C ASN A 556 14.63 -54.84 -27.32
N PHE A 557 14.86 -55.97 -26.64
CA PHE A 557 16.16 -56.31 -26.05
C PHE A 557 17.24 -56.55 -27.11
N GLU A 558 16.94 -57.26 -28.20
CA GLU A 558 17.89 -57.43 -29.30
C GLU A 558 18.20 -56.11 -30.01
N ASN A 559 17.21 -55.24 -30.18
CA ASN A 559 17.42 -53.88 -30.70
C ASN A 559 18.30 -53.04 -29.74
N LEU A 560 18.08 -53.16 -28.43
CA LEU A 560 18.87 -52.47 -27.39
C LEU A 560 20.33 -52.92 -27.40
N LYS A 561 20.56 -54.23 -27.49
CA LYS A 561 21.87 -54.86 -27.58
C LYS A 561 22.60 -54.44 -28.85
N GLY A 562 21.91 -54.45 -30.00
CA GLY A 562 22.43 -53.95 -31.27
C GLY A 562 22.81 -52.47 -31.22
N ALA A 563 21.98 -51.64 -30.59
CA ALA A 563 22.26 -50.21 -30.38
C ALA A 563 23.48 -49.98 -29.49
N MET A 564 23.65 -50.73 -28.40
CA MET A 564 24.86 -50.63 -27.56
C MET A 564 26.13 -50.97 -28.34
N ILE A 565 26.12 -52.01 -29.15
CA ILE A 565 27.29 -52.38 -30.00
C ILE A 565 27.65 -51.23 -30.95
N ARG A 566 26.63 -50.54 -31.52
CA ARG A 566 26.83 -49.38 -32.39
C ARG A 566 27.27 -48.12 -31.63
N ALA A 567 26.91 -47.98 -30.36
CA ALA A 567 27.19 -46.82 -29.52
C ALA A 567 28.57 -46.85 -28.82
N VAL A 568 29.09 -48.04 -28.49
CA VAL A 568 30.36 -48.23 -27.76
C VAL A 568 31.60 -47.56 -28.39
N PRO A 569 31.76 -47.49 -29.73
CA PRO A 569 32.88 -46.79 -30.35
C PRO A 569 32.86 -45.26 -30.17
N GLU A 570 31.69 -44.66 -29.98
CA GLU A 570 31.52 -43.19 -30.00
C GLU A 570 31.59 -42.51 -28.62
N VAL A 571 31.38 -43.25 -27.52
CA VAL A 571 31.45 -42.69 -26.15
C VAL A 571 32.91 -42.58 -25.65
N ARG A 572 33.86 -43.16 -26.38
CA ARG A 572 35.29 -43.22 -26.01
C ARG A 572 36.15 -42.10 -26.61
N ASN A 573 35.59 -41.30 -27.52
CA ASN A 573 36.17 -40.09 -28.11
C ASN A 573 35.39 -38.86 -27.65
#